data_AF-A0A7J2H5Q8-F1
#
_entry.id   AF-A0A7J2H5Q8-F1
#
_cell.length_a   1.000
_cell.length_b   1.000
_cell.length_c   1.000
_cell.angle_alpha   90.00
_cell.angle_beta   90.00
_cell.angle_gamma   90.00
#
_symmetry.space_group_name_H-M   'P 1'
#
loop_
_entity.id
_entity.type
_entity.pdbx_description
1 polymer ?
#
loop_
_entity_poly.entity_id
_entity_poly.type
_entity_poly.pdbx_seq_one_letter_code
_entity_poly.pdbx_strand_id
1 'polypeptide(L)'
;MREPACRYGQVRVVAAIIAIVVVIAAYMLASGLTRPIRSLYYRETADLRRLAYNVLDNMASAGVFEELILNDPKVLEAISAHESVNCSEGEPGWVDKFRALLLTVLPSGLVFTARVGYYHPLPNGSLVYCKLHCKPITLGEVRFVEAESVTYTYTVSGGSYGVVILRVDLVVGYEG
;
A
#
# COMPACT_ATOMS: atom_id res chain seq x y z
N MET A 1 -39.76 -68.91 23.68
CA MET A 1 -38.30 -68.71 23.58
C MET A 1 -38.08 -67.47 22.72
N ARG A 2 -37.50 -66.40 23.29
CA ARG A 2 -37.25 -65.12 22.57
C ARG A 2 -35.80 -65.13 22.08
N GLU A 3 -35.62 -64.94 20.78
CA GLU A 3 -34.31 -64.83 20.11
C GLU A 3 -33.56 -63.54 20.51
N PRO A 4 -32.21 -63.53 20.45
CA PRO A 4 -31.40 -62.45 20.98
C PRO A 4 -31.37 -61.22 20.05
N ALA A 5 -32.01 -60.13 20.48
CA ALA A 5 -32.03 -58.82 19.84
C ALA A 5 -30.69 -58.05 19.83
N CYS A 6 -29.58 -58.66 20.28
CA CYS A 6 -28.29 -57.98 20.50
C CYS A 6 -27.52 -57.65 19.21
N ARG A 7 -27.85 -58.27 18.07
CA ARG A 7 -27.07 -58.14 16.83
C ARG A 7 -27.48 -56.95 15.95
N TYR A 8 -28.73 -56.49 16.04
CA TYR A 8 -29.24 -55.35 15.26
C TYR A 8 -28.80 -53.99 15.81
N GLY A 9 -28.58 -53.89 17.13
CA GLY A 9 -28.12 -52.65 17.77
C GLY A 9 -26.67 -52.30 17.41
N GLN A 10 -25.78 -53.30 17.39
CA GLN A 10 -24.37 -53.11 17.02
C GLN A 10 -24.20 -52.66 15.57
N VAL A 11 -25.00 -53.22 14.64
CA VAL A 11 -24.97 -52.82 13.23
C VAL A 11 -25.36 -51.35 13.04
N ARG A 12 -26.33 -50.85 13.83
CA ARG A 12 -26.72 -49.42 13.80
C ARG A 12 -25.62 -48.49 14.32
N VAL A 13 -24.91 -48.89 15.37
CA VAL A 13 -23.79 -48.10 15.91
C VAL A 13 -22.64 -48.03 14.92
N VAL A 14 -22.29 -49.16 14.30
CA VAL A 14 -21.23 -49.20 13.26
C VAL A 14 -21.63 -48.36 12.05
N ALA A 15 -22.89 -48.42 11.61
CA ALA A 15 -23.38 -47.59 10.50
C ALA A 15 -23.32 -46.09 10.83
N ALA A 16 -23.63 -45.70 12.07
CA ALA A 16 -23.54 -44.31 12.51
C ALA A 16 -22.09 -43.80 12.50
N ILE A 17 -21.14 -44.62 12.95
CA ILE A 17 -19.70 -44.27 12.93
C ILE A 17 -19.21 -44.10 11.49
N ILE A 18 -19.56 -45.02 10.59
CA ILE A 18 -19.20 -44.93 9.17
C ILE A 18 -19.78 -43.66 8.54
N ALA A 19 -21.04 -43.33 8.84
CA ALA A 19 -21.67 -42.11 8.34
C ALA A 19 -20.94 -40.84 8.81
N ILE A 20 -20.53 -40.78 10.09
CA ILE A 20 -19.76 -39.66 10.63
C ILE A 20 -18.41 -39.54 9.92
N VAL A 21 -17.71 -40.65 9.71
CA VAL A 21 -16.40 -40.66 9.01
C VAL A 21 -16.55 -40.17 7.57
N VAL A 22 -17.60 -40.59 6.86
CA VAL A 22 -17.89 -40.14 5.49
C VAL A 22 -18.19 -38.65 5.46
N VAL A 23 -18.97 -38.13 6.41
CA VAL A 23 -19.26 -36.69 6.50
C VAL A 23 -18.00 -35.88 6.79
N ILE A 24 -17.14 -36.34 7.71
CA ILE A 24 -15.86 -35.68 8.00
C ILE A 24 -14.95 -35.71 6.77
N ALA A 25 -14.85 -36.84 6.06
CA ALA A 25 -14.04 -36.96 4.85
C ALA A 25 -14.56 -36.04 3.73
N ALA A 26 -15.88 -35.97 3.55
CA ALA A 26 -16.52 -35.07 2.59
C ALA A 26 -16.25 -33.59 2.96
N TYR A 27 -16.33 -33.24 4.24
CA TYR A 27 -16.01 -31.89 4.72
C TYR A 27 -14.53 -31.54 4.51
N MET A 28 -13.61 -32.48 4.75
CA MET A 28 -12.17 -32.30 4.49
C MET A 28 -11.87 -32.11 3.00
N LEU A 29 -12.54 -32.86 2.13
CA LEU A 29 -12.42 -32.70 0.67
C LEU A 29 -13.00 -31.36 0.20
N ALA A 30 -14.17 -30.97 0.72
CA ALA A 30 -14.79 -29.69 0.40
C ALA A 30 -13.93 -28.50 0.89
N SER A 31 -13.33 -28.59 2.07
CA SER A 31 -12.42 -27.56 2.61
C SER A 31 -11.08 -27.50 1.86
N GLY A 32 -10.57 -28.63 1.35
CA GLY A 32 -9.39 -28.67 0.49
C GLY A 32 -9.63 -28.05 -0.90
N LEU A 33 -10.81 -28.25 -1.48
CA LEU A 33 -11.22 -27.67 -2.77
C LEU A 33 -11.60 -26.19 -2.67
N THR A 34 -12.06 -25.73 -1.49
CA THR A 34 -12.32 -24.32 -1.20
C THR A 34 -11.09 -23.57 -0.70
N ARG A 35 -9.87 -24.04 -1.04
CA ARG A 35 -8.64 -23.27 -0.84
C ARG A 35 -8.88 -21.84 -1.34
N PRO A 36 -8.77 -20.84 -0.46
CA PRO A 36 -9.34 -19.55 -0.76
C PRO A 36 -8.57 -18.89 -1.89
N ILE A 37 -9.30 -18.27 -2.82
CA ILE A 37 -8.81 -17.33 -3.85
C ILE A 37 -7.87 -16.26 -3.24
N ARG A 38 -7.95 -16.06 -1.91
CA ARG A 38 -7.02 -15.29 -1.08
C ARG A 38 -5.54 -15.57 -1.35
N SER A 39 -5.12 -16.76 -1.77
CA SER A 39 -3.69 -17.00 -2.02
C SER A 39 -3.14 -16.29 -3.26
N LEU A 40 -3.98 -16.03 -4.26
CA LEU A 40 -3.61 -15.31 -5.48
C LEU A 40 -3.74 -13.80 -5.25
N TYR A 41 -4.85 -13.37 -4.63
CA TYR A 41 -5.08 -11.99 -4.19
C TYR A 41 -3.99 -11.46 -3.24
N TYR A 42 -3.53 -12.28 -2.28
CA TYR A 42 -2.45 -11.90 -1.37
C TYR A 42 -1.08 -11.84 -2.07
N ARG A 43 -0.90 -12.54 -3.19
CA ARG A 43 0.33 -12.45 -3.99
C ARG A 43 0.35 -11.18 -4.83
N GLU A 44 -0.76 -10.87 -5.51
CA GLU A 44 -0.87 -9.67 -6.35
C GLU A 44 -0.76 -8.38 -5.52
N THR A 45 -1.44 -8.29 -4.38
CA THR A 45 -1.28 -7.19 -3.42
C THR A 45 0.14 -7.07 -2.85
N ALA A 46 0.75 -8.19 -2.44
CA ALA A 46 2.13 -8.18 -1.95
C ALA A 46 3.13 -7.69 -3.02
N ASP A 47 2.86 -7.98 -4.29
CA ASP A 47 3.69 -7.54 -5.41
C ASP A 47 3.48 -6.05 -5.73
N LEU A 48 2.26 -5.52 -5.66
CA LEU A 48 2.00 -4.07 -5.79
C LEU A 48 2.68 -3.26 -4.69
N ARG A 49 2.60 -3.71 -3.44
CA ARG A 49 3.26 -3.06 -2.31
C ARG A 49 4.78 -3.07 -2.47
N ARG A 50 5.35 -4.22 -2.86
CA ARG A 50 6.80 -4.34 -3.13
C ARG A 50 7.24 -3.45 -4.28
N LEU A 51 6.47 -3.41 -5.36
CA LEU A 51 6.71 -2.54 -6.50
C LEU A 51 6.76 -1.08 -6.04
N ALA A 52 5.72 -0.59 -5.37
CA ALA A 52 5.65 0.79 -4.90
C ALA A 52 6.83 1.15 -3.98
N TYR A 53 7.19 0.26 -3.06
CA TYR A 53 8.36 0.45 -2.20
C TYR A 53 9.67 0.51 -3.00
N ASN A 54 9.90 -0.45 -3.91
CA ASN A 54 11.11 -0.49 -4.73
C ASN A 54 11.24 0.75 -5.64
N VAL A 55 10.13 1.26 -6.17
CA VAL A 55 10.14 2.51 -6.96
C VAL A 55 10.61 3.68 -6.11
N LEU A 56 10.05 3.86 -4.93
CA LEU A 56 10.42 4.95 -4.02
C LEU A 56 11.86 4.80 -3.50
N ASP A 57 12.29 3.58 -3.23
CA ASP A 57 13.65 3.26 -2.78
C ASP A 57 14.70 3.50 -3.86
N ASN A 58 14.41 3.14 -5.10
CA ASN A 58 15.27 3.44 -6.24
C ASN A 58 15.36 4.95 -6.49
N MET A 59 14.25 5.68 -6.35
CA MET A 59 14.23 7.15 -6.44
C MET A 59 15.08 7.80 -5.35
N ALA A 60 14.95 7.32 -4.11
CA ALA A 60 15.77 7.77 -2.98
C ALA A 60 17.26 7.51 -3.24
N SER A 61 17.60 6.29 -3.65
CA SER A 61 18.99 5.88 -3.91
C SER A 61 19.63 6.65 -5.07
N ALA A 62 18.82 7.12 -6.03
CA ALA A 62 19.27 7.96 -7.14
C ALA A 62 19.30 9.46 -6.81
N GLY A 63 18.95 9.88 -5.58
CA GLY A 63 18.93 11.29 -5.18
C GLY A 63 17.80 12.12 -5.83
N VAL A 64 16.76 11.46 -6.35
CA VAL A 64 15.67 12.12 -7.07
C VAL A 64 14.91 13.08 -6.16
N PHE A 65 14.74 12.75 -4.88
CA PHE A 65 13.97 13.59 -3.95
C PHE A 65 14.68 14.93 -3.69
N GLU A 66 16.00 14.94 -3.55
CA GLU A 66 16.79 16.15 -3.41
C GLU A 66 16.76 16.98 -4.69
N GLU A 67 17.11 16.34 -5.81
CA GLU A 67 17.26 17.04 -7.09
C GLU A 67 15.94 17.64 -7.55
N LEU A 68 14.84 16.91 -7.34
CA LEU A 68 13.55 17.27 -7.87
C LEU A 68 12.70 18.08 -6.89
N ILE A 69 12.58 17.63 -5.64
CA ILE A 69 11.61 18.16 -4.68
C ILE A 69 12.26 19.22 -3.80
N LEU A 70 13.40 18.88 -3.17
CA LEU A 70 14.01 19.75 -2.17
C LEU A 70 14.80 20.91 -2.78
N ASN A 71 15.13 20.86 -4.07
CA ASN A 71 15.70 22.00 -4.81
C ASN A 71 14.64 22.91 -5.44
N ASP A 72 13.34 22.62 -5.30
CA ASP A 72 12.28 23.49 -5.81
C ASP A 72 12.17 24.76 -4.96
N PRO A 73 12.20 25.97 -5.55
CA PRO A 73 12.16 27.23 -4.81
C PRO A 73 10.95 27.37 -3.87
N LYS A 74 9.76 26.93 -4.29
CA LYS A 74 8.54 27.01 -3.45
C LYS A 74 8.62 26.06 -2.26
N VAL A 75 9.28 24.92 -2.43
CA VAL A 75 9.50 23.95 -1.35
C VAL A 75 10.52 24.48 -0.35
N LEU A 76 11.61 25.08 -0.83
CA LEU A 76 12.63 25.70 0.02
C LEU A 76 12.04 26.83 0.88
N GLU A 77 11.22 27.69 0.28
CA GLU A 77 10.50 28.74 0.99
C GLU A 77 9.58 28.14 2.08
N ALA A 78 8.77 27.14 1.71
CA ALA A 78 7.86 26.47 2.64
C ALA A 78 8.59 25.81 3.82
N ILE A 79 9.74 25.16 3.57
CA ILE A 79 10.57 24.55 4.61
C ILE A 79 11.14 25.62 5.54
N SER A 80 11.63 26.75 4.99
CA SER A 80 12.17 27.84 5.79
C SER A 80 11.12 28.56 6.66
N ALA A 81 9.88 28.64 6.15
CA ALA A 81 8.74 29.18 6.87
C ALA A 81 8.10 28.17 7.84
N HIS A 82 8.47 26.89 7.75
CA HIS A 82 7.84 25.78 8.47
C HIS A 82 6.34 25.63 8.17
N GLU A 83 5.95 25.92 6.94
CA GLU A 83 4.57 25.89 6.47
C GLU A 83 4.37 24.89 5.33
N SER A 84 3.10 24.65 4.98
CA SER A 84 2.77 23.94 3.74
C SER A 84 2.94 24.88 2.55
N VAL A 85 3.25 24.32 1.39
CA VAL A 85 3.40 25.10 0.15
C VAL A 85 2.11 25.87 -0.15
N ASN A 86 2.26 27.16 -0.45
CA ASN A 86 1.18 28.00 -0.96
C ASN A 86 1.09 27.86 -2.49
N CYS A 87 -0.04 27.37 -3.00
CA CYS A 87 -0.27 27.27 -4.45
C CYS A 87 -1.23 28.33 -5.00
N SER A 88 -1.33 29.50 -4.38
CA SER A 88 -2.10 30.61 -4.93
C SER A 88 -1.64 30.99 -6.35
N GLU A 89 -0.35 30.84 -6.62
CA GLU A 89 0.29 31.07 -7.93
C GLU A 89 0.46 29.79 -8.77
N GLY A 90 -0.26 28.71 -8.42
CA GLY A 90 -0.15 27.40 -9.07
C GLY A 90 0.75 26.42 -8.32
N GLU A 91 0.72 25.15 -8.73
CA GLU A 91 1.50 24.08 -8.11
C GLU A 91 3.02 24.27 -8.29
N PRO A 92 3.83 23.65 -7.42
CA PRO A 92 5.28 23.57 -7.62
C PRO A 92 5.66 22.82 -8.89
N GLY A 93 6.74 23.25 -9.54
CA GLY A 93 7.20 22.68 -10.81
C GLY A 93 7.68 21.24 -10.66
N TRP A 94 8.11 20.84 -9.47
CA TRP A 94 8.48 19.44 -9.18
C TRP A 94 7.32 18.46 -9.34
N VAL A 95 6.06 18.89 -9.14
CA VAL A 95 4.91 17.98 -9.12
C VAL A 95 4.68 17.32 -10.48
N ASP A 96 4.71 18.10 -11.56
CA ASP A 96 4.51 17.58 -12.92
C ASP A 96 5.65 16.65 -13.34
N LYS A 97 6.89 17.00 -12.97
CA LYS A 97 8.06 16.15 -13.21
C LYS A 97 7.98 14.84 -12.43
N PHE A 98 7.54 14.89 -11.18
CA PHE A 98 7.36 13.69 -10.35
C PHE A 98 6.24 12.80 -10.90
N ARG A 99 5.14 13.38 -11.36
CA ARG A 99 4.07 12.66 -12.08
C ARG A 99 4.62 11.96 -13.33
N ALA A 100 5.41 12.67 -14.13
CA ALA A 100 6.04 12.10 -15.34
C ALA A 100 7.00 10.96 -15.00
N LEU A 101 7.81 11.09 -13.94
CA LEU A 101 8.70 10.03 -13.49
C LEU A 101 7.92 8.79 -13.04
N LEU A 102 6.88 8.94 -12.23
CA LEU A 102 6.05 7.81 -11.82
C LEU A 102 5.40 7.10 -13.01
N LEU A 103 4.96 7.84 -14.03
CA LEU A 103 4.47 7.26 -15.29
C LEU A 103 5.51 6.43 -16.03
N THR A 104 6.78 6.84 -15.99
CA THR A 104 7.86 6.12 -16.69
C THR A 104 8.32 4.88 -15.95
N VAL A 105 8.25 4.88 -14.61
CA VAL A 105 8.78 3.80 -13.77
C VAL A 105 7.71 2.75 -13.46
N LEU A 106 6.43 3.13 -13.40
CA LEU A 106 5.35 2.19 -13.16
C LEU A 106 5.00 1.41 -14.44
N PRO A 107 4.76 0.09 -14.34
CA PRO A 107 4.24 -0.72 -15.43
C PRO A 107 2.95 -0.17 -16.04
N SER A 108 2.77 -0.41 -17.33
CA SER A 108 1.52 -0.07 -18.04
C SER A 108 0.31 -0.77 -17.43
N GLY A 109 -0.81 -0.05 -17.31
CA GLY A 109 -2.05 -0.57 -16.74
C GLY A 109 -2.21 -0.34 -15.23
N LEU A 110 -1.20 0.24 -14.58
CA LEU A 110 -1.30 0.72 -13.20
C LEU A 110 -1.65 2.21 -13.16
N VAL A 111 -2.53 2.55 -12.23
CA VAL A 111 -2.88 3.91 -11.86
C VAL A 111 -2.32 4.22 -10.48
N PHE A 112 -2.05 5.51 -10.21
CA PHE A 112 -1.47 5.93 -8.95
C PHE A 112 -2.09 7.21 -8.40
N THR A 113 -1.94 7.36 -7.08
CA THR A 113 -2.16 8.62 -6.36
C THR A 113 -1.01 8.80 -5.38
N ALA A 114 -0.28 9.90 -5.49
CA ALA A 114 0.80 10.22 -4.58
C ALA A 114 0.50 11.49 -3.76
N ARG A 115 1.03 11.51 -2.52
CA ARG A 115 1.07 12.68 -1.65
C ARG A 115 2.46 12.82 -1.07
N VAL A 116 2.93 14.05 -0.99
CA VAL A 116 4.27 14.36 -0.51
C VAL A 116 4.20 15.49 0.50
N GLY A 117 4.87 15.30 1.61
CA GLY A 117 5.03 16.33 2.62
C GLY A 117 6.34 16.16 3.35
N TYR A 118 6.57 17.02 4.32
CA TYR A 118 7.69 16.88 5.23
C TYR A 118 7.24 17.04 6.67
N TYR A 119 8.01 16.46 7.58
CA TYR A 119 7.85 16.69 9.00
C TYR A 119 8.82 17.75 9.48
N HIS A 120 8.30 18.71 10.23
CA HIS A 120 9.08 19.68 10.97
C HIS A 120 8.99 19.41 12.48
N PRO A 121 10.12 19.28 13.19
CA PRO A 121 10.13 19.13 14.64
C PRO A 121 9.89 20.46 15.36
N LEU A 122 8.86 20.51 16.20
CA LEU A 122 8.60 21.65 17.07
C LEU A 122 9.45 21.60 18.35
N PRO A 123 9.67 22.74 19.04
CA PRO A 123 10.48 22.81 20.27
C PRO A 123 9.99 21.90 21.42
N ASN A 124 8.72 21.52 21.40
CA ASN A 124 8.10 20.61 22.38
C ASN A 124 8.33 19.11 22.06
N GLY A 125 9.05 18.79 20.98
CA GLY A 125 9.30 17.42 20.52
C GLY A 125 8.20 16.81 19.63
N SER A 126 7.11 17.54 19.35
CA SER A 126 6.07 17.09 18.41
C SER A 126 6.48 17.33 16.95
N LEU A 127 5.95 16.52 16.03
CA LEU A 127 6.16 16.67 14.60
C LEU A 127 4.93 17.31 13.93
N VAL A 128 5.13 18.37 13.17
CA VAL A 128 4.11 18.96 12.30
C VAL A 128 4.30 18.45 10.89
N TYR A 129 3.21 18.01 10.25
CA TYR A 129 3.20 17.60 8.86
C TYR A 129 2.82 18.77 7.95
N CYS A 130 3.71 19.14 7.05
CA CYS A 130 3.51 20.20 6.07
C CYS A 130 3.44 19.60 4.65
N LYS A 131 2.41 19.97 3.90
CA LYS A 131 2.19 19.45 2.53
C LYS A 131 3.06 20.22 1.54
N LEU A 132 3.61 19.50 0.56
CA LEU A 132 4.43 20.07 -0.51
C LEU A 132 3.71 20.18 -1.86
N HIS A 133 2.42 19.85 -1.89
CA HIS A 133 1.54 19.90 -3.05
C HIS A 133 0.14 20.35 -2.63
N CYS A 134 -0.68 20.78 -3.59
CA CYS A 134 -2.00 21.32 -3.29
C CYS A 134 -3.13 20.39 -3.70
N LYS A 135 -2.92 19.56 -4.72
CA LYS A 135 -3.83 18.47 -5.08
C LYS A 135 -3.09 17.14 -5.03
N PRO A 136 -3.78 16.01 -4.75
CA PRO A 136 -3.17 14.71 -4.89
C PRO A 136 -2.56 14.53 -6.28
N ILE A 137 -1.37 13.94 -6.36
CA ILE A 137 -0.65 13.76 -7.61
C ILE A 137 -1.22 12.51 -8.27
N THR A 138 -2.08 12.71 -9.26
CA THR A 138 -2.77 11.63 -10.00
C THR A 138 -2.64 11.84 -11.51
N LEU A 139 -3.14 10.86 -12.28
CA LEU A 139 -3.27 10.92 -13.74
C LEU A 139 -4.62 11.46 -14.23
N GLY A 140 -5.50 11.81 -13.29
CA GLY A 140 -6.89 12.18 -13.58
C GLY A 140 -7.83 11.73 -12.47
N GLU A 141 -9.10 11.50 -12.81
CA GLU A 141 -10.04 10.79 -11.94
C GLU A 141 -9.68 9.31 -11.93
N VAL A 142 -9.10 8.84 -10.82
CA VAL A 142 -8.67 7.46 -10.66
C VAL A 142 -9.70 6.71 -9.82
N ARG A 143 -10.22 5.60 -10.36
CA ARG A 143 -10.95 4.59 -9.59
C ARG A 143 -10.10 3.32 -9.53
N PHE A 144 -9.88 2.85 -8.31
CA PHE A 144 -9.12 1.63 -8.06
C PHE A 144 -10.07 0.44 -7.95
N VAL A 145 -9.83 -0.62 -8.71
CA VAL A 145 -10.42 -1.95 -8.45
C VAL A 145 -9.71 -2.59 -7.26
N GLU A 146 -8.38 -2.47 -7.27
CA GLU A 146 -7.47 -2.98 -6.26
C GLU A 146 -6.32 -1.98 -6.12
N ALA A 147 -5.92 -1.69 -4.89
CA ALA A 147 -4.84 -0.75 -4.62
C ALA A 147 -4.10 -1.09 -3.33
N GLU A 148 -2.81 -0.77 -3.34
CA GLU A 148 -1.93 -0.85 -2.20
C GLU A 148 -1.32 0.52 -1.91
N SER A 149 -1.07 0.78 -0.64
CA SER A 149 -0.52 2.05 -0.16
C SER A 149 0.81 1.85 0.55
N VAL A 150 1.81 2.62 0.16
CA VAL A 150 3.14 2.64 0.76
C VAL A 150 3.45 4.05 1.23
N THR A 151 3.80 4.15 2.52
CA THR A 151 4.42 5.36 3.08
C THR A 151 5.92 5.14 3.14
N TYR A 152 6.67 5.92 2.37
CA TYR A 152 8.13 5.96 2.40
C TYR A 152 8.59 7.22 3.11
N THR A 153 9.52 7.09 4.04
CA THR A 153 10.11 8.22 4.77
C THR A 153 11.56 8.34 4.36
N TYR A 154 11.92 9.53 3.88
CA TYR A 154 13.26 9.84 3.40
C TYR A 154 13.83 10.97 4.24
N THR A 155 14.98 10.75 4.86
CA THR A 155 15.65 11.74 5.70
C THR A 155 16.89 12.24 5.02
N VAL A 156 16.97 13.54 4.80
CA VAL A 156 18.19 14.18 4.30
C VAL A 156 18.63 15.28 5.26
N SER A 157 19.94 15.40 5.40
CA SER A 157 20.59 16.45 6.15
C SER A 157 21.59 17.15 5.23
N GLY A 158 21.39 18.43 4.95
CA GLY A 158 22.30 19.19 4.09
C GLY A 158 21.83 20.62 3.85
N GLY A 159 22.77 21.53 3.57
CA GLY A 159 22.46 22.89 3.10
C GLY A 159 21.75 23.81 4.10
N SER A 160 20.91 24.72 3.57
CA SER A 160 20.27 25.84 4.27
C SER A 160 18.98 25.49 5.05
N TYR A 161 18.57 24.22 5.03
CA TYR A 161 17.27 23.74 5.54
C TYR A 161 17.39 22.69 6.66
N GLY A 162 18.61 22.41 7.13
CA GLY A 162 18.85 21.51 8.25
C GLY A 162 18.49 20.05 7.95
N VAL A 163 17.81 19.38 8.90
CA VAL A 163 17.32 18.01 8.73
C VAL A 163 15.88 18.06 8.27
N VAL A 164 15.60 17.47 7.10
CA VAL A 164 14.26 17.37 6.53
C VAL A 164 13.85 15.89 6.49
N ILE A 165 12.70 15.60 7.09
CA ILE A 165 12.09 14.27 7.05
C ILE A 165 10.97 14.32 6.01
N LEU A 166 11.29 13.94 4.78
CA LEU A 166 10.33 13.85 3.69
C LEU A 166 9.47 12.59 3.87
N ARG A 167 8.17 12.73 3.65
CA ARG A 167 7.20 11.63 3.63
C ARG A 167 6.54 11.59 2.26
N VAL A 168 6.61 10.43 1.62
CA VAL A 168 5.95 10.14 0.35
C VAL A 168 4.94 9.02 0.58
N ASP A 169 3.66 9.33 0.45
CA ASP A 169 2.58 8.34 0.43
C ASP A 169 2.23 8.05 -1.03
N LEU A 170 2.50 6.82 -1.48
CA LEU A 170 2.19 6.36 -2.83
C LEU A 170 1.14 5.26 -2.78
N VAL A 171 0.02 5.50 -3.43
CA VAL A 171 -1.03 4.49 -3.69
C VAL A 171 -0.89 4.03 -5.13
N VAL A 172 -0.75 2.74 -5.36
CA VAL A 172 -0.67 2.13 -6.69
C VAL A 172 -1.72 1.04 -6.80
N GLY A 173 -2.38 0.94 -7.94
CA GLY A 173 -3.42 -0.06 -8.15
C GLY A 173 -3.83 -0.22 -9.60
N TYR A 174 -4.78 -1.12 -9.84
CA TYR A 174 -5.37 -1.35 -11.15
C TYR A 174 -6.61 -0.47 -11.35
N GLU A 175 -6.75 0.06 -12.56
CA GLU A 175 -7.89 0.89 -12.97
C GLU A 175 -9.17 0.04 -13.15
N GLY A 176 -10.34 0.64 -12.85
CA GLY A 176 -11.65 -0.02 -12.88
C GLY A 176 -12.76 0.79 -13.51
#